data_AF-A0A136NE78-F1
#
_entry.id   AF-A0A136NE78-F1
#
_cell.length_a   1.000
_cell.length_b   1.000
_cell.length_c   1.000
_cell.angle_alpha   90.00
_cell.angle_beta   90.00
_cell.angle_gamma   90.00
#
_symmetry.space_group_name_H-M   'P 1'
#
loop_
_entity.id
_entity.type
_entity.pdbx_description
1 polymer ?
#
loop_
_entity_poly.entity_id
_entity_poly.type
_entity_poly.pdbx_seq_one_letter_code
_entity_poly.pdbx_strand_id
1 'polypeptide(L)'
;MNNSKMTNFIIAAVLILFAAFSRLIPHPMNFAPVAAIALFAAVYMDKKYAFILPIAAMLLSDLFIGFYAGIEWVYGAFALVALIGLWLKKRVETKQGLSKAGYIAGTTLVSSIVFFAVTNFGVWLSGMMYEMNLKGLIECYTLAIPFFRNSLGGDLFYVTAMFGIYELISRFSRTAELKEAKIRK
;
A
#
# COMPACT_ATOMS: atom_id res chain seq x y z
N MET A 1 -22.32 0.77 -16.36
CA MET A 1 -21.20 -0.11 -15.96
C MET A 1 -21.79 -1.50 -15.74
N ASN A 2 -21.20 -2.58 -16.26
CA ASN A 2 -21.77 -3.93 -16.07
C ASN A 2 -21.85 -4.26 -14.56
N ASN A 3 -22.86 -5.01 -14.09
CA ASN A 3 -23.10 -5.24 -12.66
C ASN A 3 -21.84 -5.79 -11.94
N SER A 4 -21.10 -6.70 -12.58
CA SER A 4 -19.85 -7.26 -12.06
C SER A 4 -18.73 -6.24 -11.87
N LYS A 5 -18.59 -5.27 -12.79
CA LYS A 5 -17.59 -4.19 -12.67
C LYS A 5 -17.93 -3.26 -11.51
N MET A 6 -19.21 -2.99 -11.29
CA MET A 6 -19.69 -2.17 -10.17
C MET A 6 -19.44 -2.87 -8.83
N THR A 7 -19.77 -4.14 -8.72
CA THR A 7 -19.50 -4.95 -7.52
C THR A 7 -18.01 -4.96 -7.16
N ASN A 8 -17.14 -5.24 -8.13
CA ASN A 8 -15.69 -5.24 -7.91
C ASN A 8 -15.16 -3.87 -7.45
N PHE A 9 -15.64 -2.79 -8.05
CA PHE A 9 -15.27 -1.44 -7.63
C PHE A 9 -15.69 -1.16 -6.18
N ILE A 10 -16.91 -1.54 -5.80
CA ILE A 10 -17.43 -1.38 -4.44
C ILE A 10 -16.58 -2.19 -3.44
N ILE A 11 -16.25 -3.45 -3.75
CA ILE A 11 -15.40 -4.28 -2.89
C ILE A 11 -14.03 -3.60 -2.70
N ALA A 12 -13.41 -3.13 -3.78
CA ALA A 12 -12.13 -2.43 -3.71
C ALA A 12 -12.21 -1.17 -2.84
N ALA A 13 -13.26 -0.36 -3.00
CA ALA A 13 -13.47 0.85 -2.22
C ALA A 13 -13.66 0.55 -0.72
N VAL A 14 -14.46 -0.46 -0.39
CA VAL A 14 -14.70 -0.89 1.00
C VAL A 14 -13.40 -1.36 1.66
N LEU A 15 -12.60 -2.19 0.98
CA LEU A 15 -11.32 -2.64 1.52
C LEU A 15 -10.35 -1.48 1.78
N ILE A 16 -10.30 -0.50 0.88
CA ILE A 16 -9.47 0.69 1.05
C ILE A 16 -9.95 1.54 2.22
N LEU A 17 -11.26 1.70 2.40
CA LEU A 17 -11.82 2.43 3.54
C LEU A 17 -11.46 1.76 4.86
N PHE A 18 -11.67 0.44 4.99
CA PHE A 18 -11.29 -0.31 6.20
C PHE A 18 -9.80 -0.18 6.50
N ALA A 19 -8.96 -0.30 5.48
CA ALA A 19 -7.52 -0.10 5.61
C ALA A 19 -7.21 1.34 6.06
N ALA A 20 -7.77 2.37 5.45
CA ALA A 20 -7.52 3.75 5.85
C ALA A 20 -7.90 4.01 7.33
N PHE A 21 -9.04 3.49 7.79
CA PHE A 21 -9.48 3.64 9.17
C PHE A 21 -8.63 2.86 10.19
N SER A 22 -7.95 1.78 9.79
CA SER A 22 -7.11 1.03 10.73
C SER A 22 -5.90 1.83 11.21
N ARG A 23 -5.54 2.93 10.53
CA ARG A 23 -4.52 3.90 10.99
C ARG A 23 -4.91 4.66 12.25
N LEU A 24 -6.21 4.76 12.55
CA LEU A 24 -6.69 5.46 13.74
C LEU A 24 -6.72 4.55 14.98
N ILE A 25 -6.54 3.24 14.78
CA ILE A 25 -6.49 2.25 15.84
C ILE A 25 -5.04 2.18 16.38
N PRO A 26 -4.82 2.01 17.69
CA PRO A 26 -3.50 1.82 18.24
C PRO A 26 -2.76 0.67 17.53
N HIS A 27 -1.61 1.00 16.94
CA HIS A 27 -0.77 0.06 16.21
C HIS A 27 0.71 0.36 16.47
N PRO A 28 1.62 -0.60 16.26
CA PRO A 28 3.06 -0.34 16.33
C PRO A 28 3.49 0.79 15.37
N MET A 29 4.58 1.47 15.70
CA MET A 29 5.13 2.50 14.81
C MET A 29 5.46 1.91 13.44
N ASN A 30 5.08 2.63 12.39
CA ASN A 30 5.18 2.25 10.98
C ASN A 30 4.39 1.00 10.54
N PHE A 31 3.62 0.36 11.42
CA PHE A 31 2.70 -0.71 11.02
C PHE A 31 1.40 -0.09 10.47
N ALA A 32 1.42 0.35 9.22
CA ALA A 32 0.33 1.09 8.60
C ALA A 32 -0.02 0.54 7.20
N PRO A 33 -1.26 0.72 6.72
CA PRO A 33 -1.76 0.12 5.48
C PRO A 33 -1.50 0.93 4.22
N VAL A 34 -0.73 2.02 4.29
CA VAL A 34 -0.66 3.02 3.22
C VAL A 34 -0.01 2.46 1.95
N ALA A 35 1.06 1.67 2.08
CA ALA A 35 1.67 1.02 0.93
C ALA A 35 0.71 0.02 0.28
N ALA A 36 -0.04 -0.73 1.10
CA ALA A 36 -1.06 -1.65 0.62
C ALA A 36 -2.16 -0.93 -0.15
N ILE A 37 -2.66 0.21 0.36
CA ILE A 37 -3.64 1.06 -0.33
C ILE A 37 -3.09 1.54 -1.68
N ALA A 38 -1.85 2.04 -1.72
CA ALA A 38 -1.22 2.52 -2.94
C ALA A 38 -1.08 1.43 -4.01
N LEU A 39 -0.52 0.27 -3.64
CA LEU A 39 -0.33 -0.88 -4.55
C LEU A 39 -1.69 -1.44 -5.01
N PHE A 40 -2.64 -1.59 -4.09
CA PHE A 40 -3.96 -2.14 -4.38
C PHE A 40 -4.80 -1.23 -5.28
N ALA A 41 -4.85 0.06 -4.97
CA ALA A 41 -5.53 1.05 -5.79
C ALA A 41 -4.93 1.14 -7.19
N ALA A 42 -3.61 1.04 -7.33
CA ALA A 42 -2.96 1.03 -8.63
C ALA A 42 -3.41 -0.18 -9.49
N VAL A 43 -3.49 -1.36 -8.88
CA VAL A 43 -3.86 -2.60 -9.59
C VAL A 43 -5.34 -2.62 -9.95
N TYR A 44 -6.24 -2.32 -9.01
CA TYR A 44 -7.69 -2.57 -9.19
C TYR A 44 -8.55 -1.33 -9.47
N MET A 45 -8.01 -0.13 -9.31
CA MET A 45 -8.73 1.12 -9.63
C MET A 45 -8.06 1.87 -10.79
N ASP A 46 -8.61 3.03 -11.16
CA ASP A 46 -7.97 3.92 -12.14
C ASP A 46 -6.61 4.42 -11.64
N LYS A 47 -5.69 4.66 -12.58
CA LYS A 47 -4.30 5.09 -12.29
C LYS A 47 -4.19 6.32 -11.38
N LYS A 48 -5.16 7.23 -11.44
CA LYS A 48 -5.21 8.43 -10.58
C LYS A 48 -5.38 8.08 -9.09
N TYR A 49 -6.12 7.01 -8.80
CA TYR A 49 -6.40 6.58 -7.43
C TYR A 49 -5.20 5.91 -6.76
N ALA A 50 -4.21 5.47 -7.54
CA ALA A 50 -2.92 5.02 -7.00
C ALA A 50 -2.23 6.10 -6.15
N PHE A 51 -2.43 7.38 -6.49
CA PHE A 51 -1.89 8.52 -5.74
C PHE A 51 -2.93 9.12 -4.79
N ILE A 52 -4.15 9.35 -5.28
CA ILE A 52 -5.18 10.07 -4.52
C ILE A 52 -5.52 9.32 -3.22
N LEU A 53 -5.71 8.00 -3.28
CA LEU A 53 -6.19 7.25 -2.12
C LEU A 53 -5.17 7.11 -0.99
N PRO A 54 -3.89 6.75 -1.21
CA PRO A 54 -2.92 6.73 -0.12
C PRO A 54 -2.69 8.14 0.45
N ILE A 55 -2.59 9.17 -0.41
CA ILE A 55 -2.39 10.56 0.05
C ILE A 55 -3.60 11.04 0.86
N ALA A 56 -4.82 10.78 0.40
CA ALA A 56 -6.03 11.14 1.14
C ALA A 56 -6.12 10.38 2.47
N ALA A 57 -5.79 9.09 2.49
CA ALA A 57 -5.77 8.31 3.72
C ALA A 57 -4.77 8.88 4.73
N MET A 58 -3.56 9.28 4.27
CA MET A 58 -2.59 9.98 5.11
C MET A 58 -3.13 11.31 5.61
N LEU A 59 -3.55 12.20 4.71
CA LEU A 59 -3.98 13.55 5.04
C LEU A 59 -5.13 13.52 6.06
N LEU A 60 -6.12 12.66 5.84
CA LEU A 60 -7.24 12.50 6.75
C LEU A 60 -6.81 11.94 8.09
N SER A 61 -5.91 10.94 8.15
CA SER A 61 -5.44 10.41 9.42
C SER A 61 -4.55 11.39 10.17
N ASP A 62 -3.71 12.15 9.46
CA ASP A 62 -2.74 13.07 10.03
C ASP A 62 -3.44 14.33 10.60
N LEU A 63 -4.67 14.65 10.16
CA LEU A 63 -5.53 15.63 10.84
C LEU A 63 -5.88 15.22 12.28
N PHE A 64 -5.91 13.92 12.58
CA PHE A 64 -6.17 13.40 13.93
C PHE A 64 -4.89 13.06 14.69
N ILE A 65 -3.87 12.51 14.00
CA ILE A 65 -2.60 12.09 14.59
C ILE A 65 -1.66 13.28 14.84
N GLY A 66 -1.73 14.31 13.99
CA GLY A 66 -0.89 15.50 14.02
C GLY A 66 0.17 15.53 12.92
N PHE A 67 0.42 16.74 12.39
CA PHE A 67 1.50 17.00 11.45
C PHE A 67 2.83 17.27 12.18
N TYR A 68 3.94 16.92 11.55
CA TYR A 68 5.28 17.11 12.10
C TYR A 68 6.29 17.49 11.00
N ALA A 69 7.44 18.04 11.39
CA ALA A 69 8.50 18.40 10.46
C ALA A 69 9.12 17.16 9.80
N GLY A 70 9.29 17.18 8.48
CA GLY A 70 9.81 16.03 7.72
C GLY A 70 8.72 15.08 7.21
N ILE A 71 7.43 15.38 7.46
CA ILE A 71 6.32 14.56 6.97
C ILE A 71 6.28 14.48 5.43
N GLU A 72 6.81 15.48 4.73
CA GLU A 72 6.93 15.52 3.27
C GLU A 72 7.72 14.32 2.72
N TRP A 73 8.69 13.79 3.46
CA TRP A 73 9.45 12.60 3.06
C TRP A 73 8.58 11.34 3.08
N VAL A 74 7.63 11.26 4.02
CA VAL A 74 6.67 10.16 4.11
C VAL A 74 5.68 10.22 2.94
N TYR A 75 5.14 11.42 2.65
CA TYR A 75 4.23 11.62 1.52
C TYR A 75 4.94 11.33 0.19
N GLY A 76 6.17 11.83 0.02
CA GLY A 76 7.00 11.56 -1.15
C GLY A 76 7.33 10.09 -1.33
N ALA A 77 7.65 9.38 -0.24
CA ALA A 77 7.87 7.93 -0.28
C ALA A 77 6.63 7.19 -0.77
N PHE A 78 5.43 7.52 -0.29
CA PHE A 78 4.20 6.87 -0.77
C PHE A 78 3.82 7.26 -2.21
N ALA A 79 4.20 8.44 -2.68
CA ALA A 79 4.10 8.76 -4.11
C ALA A 79 5.01 7.85 -4.97
N LEU A 80 6.21 7.50 -4.49
CA LEU A 80 7.06 6.51 -5.15
C LEU A 80 6.46 5.10 -5.09
N VAL A 81 5.85 4.72 -3.96
CA VAL A 81 5.12 3.45 -3.84
C VAL A 81 3.95 3.38 -4.83
N ALA A 82 3.23 4.48 -5.04
CA ALA A 82 2.18 4.55 -6.06
C ALA A 82 2.72 4.31 -7.47
N LEU A 83 3.91 4.85 -7.81
CA LEU A 83 4.59 4.56 -9.09
C LEU A 83 4.97 3.08 -9.22
N ILE A 84 5.48 2.47 -8.14
CA ILE A 84 5.75 1.02 -8.08
C ILE A 84 4.45 0.24 -8.33
N GLY A 85 3.33 0.67 -7.75
CA GLY A 85 2.01 0.08 -7.98
C GLY A 85 1.55 0.19 -9.43
N LEU A 86 1.80 1.31 -10.10
CA LEU A 86 1.48 1.46 -11.52
C LEU A 86 2.35 0.54 -12.40
N TRP A 87 3.61 0.33 -12.03
CA TRP A 87 4.45 -0.68 -12.66
C TRP A 87 3.90 -2.08 -12.40
N LEU A 88 3.52 -2.40 -11.16
CA LEU A 88 2.92 -3.68 -10.77
C LEU A 88 1.68 -3.99 -11.61
N LYS A 89 0.76 -3.02 -11.76
CA LYS A 89 -0.46 -3.15 -12.57
C LYS A 89 -0.17 -3.74 -13.95
N LYS A 90 0.80 -3.16 -14.67
CA LYS A 90 1.20 -3.60 -16.02
C LYS A 90 1.75 -5.03 -16.04
N ARG A 91 2.33 -5.50 -14.93
CA ARG A 91 2.88 -6.86 -14.81
C ARG A 91 1.84 -7.90 -14.45
N VAL A 92 0.82 -7.52 -13.67
CA VAL A 92 -0.16 -8.48 -13.13
C VAL A 92 -1.47 -8.56 -13.90
N GLU A 93 -1.74 -7.64 -14.82
CA GLU A 93 -2.99 -7.57 -15.59
C GLU A 93 -3.35 -8.90 -16.29
N THR A 94 -2.34 -9.63 -16.80
CA THR A 94 -2.53 -10.92 -17.48
C THR A 94 -2.14 -12.12 -16.61
N LYS A 95 -1.64 -11.91 -15.40
CA LYS A 95 -1.14 -12.97 -14.51
C LYS A 95 -2.21 -13.43 -13.53
N GLN A 96 -2.13 -14.70 -13.15
CA GLN A 96 -3.02 -15.30 -12.15
C GLN A 96 -2.23 -16.20 -11.19
N GLY A 97 -2.88 -16.59 -10.09
CA GLY A 97 -2.33 -17.53 -9.11
C GLY A 97 -0.98 -17.10 -8.54
N LEU A 98 -0.06 -18.06 -8.42
CA LEU A 98 1.22 -17.88 -7.77
C LEU A 98 2.12 -16.85 -8.47
N SER A 99 2.00 -16.71 -9.81
CA SER A 99 2.75 -15.69 -10.55
C SER A 99 2.34 -14.28 -10.13
N LYS A 100 1.03 -13.99 -10.09
CA LYS A 100 0.53 -12.69 -9.64
C LYS A 100 0.91 -12.42 -8.18
N ALA A 101 0.77 -13.42 -7.30
CA ALA A 101 1.17 -13.32 -5.90
C ALA A 101 2.67 -12.97 -5.73
N GLY A 102 3.54 -13.60 -6.51
CA GLY A 102 4.98 -13.32 -6.49
C GLY A 102 5.33 -11.88 -6.86
N TYR A 103 4.69 -11.30 -7.88
CA TYR A 103 4.89 -9.89 -8.23
C TYR A 103 4.37 -8.95 -7.14
N ILE A 104 3.21 -9.25 -6.55
CA ILE A 104 2.65 -8.47 -5.44
C ILE A 104 3.60 -8.51 -4.23
N ALA A 105 4.06 -9.68 -3.82
CA ALA A 105 5.00 -9.83 -2.71
C ALA A 105 6.34 -9.13 -2.98
N GLY A 106 6.91 -9.29 -4.18
CA GLY A 106 8.16 -8.63 -4.56
C GLY A 106 8.04 -7.11 -4.58
N THR A 107 6.95 -6.57 -5.13
CA THR A 107 6.72 -5.11 -5.12
C THR A 107 6.38 -4.56 -3.74
N THR A 108 5.79 -5.38 -2.86
CA THR A 108 5.59 -5.01 -1.44
C THR A 108 6.95 -4.84 -0.75
N LEU A 109 7.84 -5.82 -0.88
CA LEU A 109 9.20 -5.74 -0.33
C LEU A 109 9.97 -4.52 -0.87
N VAL A 110 9.93 -4.30 -2.18
CA VAL A 110 10.57 -3.12 -2.81
C VAL A 110 9.96 -1.83 -2.27
N SER A 111 8.64 -1.78 -2.09
CA SER A 111 7.95 -0.60 -1.55
C SER A 111 8.39 -0.30 -0.12
N SER A 112 8.49 -1.32 0.76
CA SER A 112 8.98 -1.14 2.12
C SER A 112 10.43 -0.67 2.14
N ILE A 113 11.29 -1.19 1.26
CA ILE A 113 12.70 -0.76 1.14
C ILE A 113 12.79 0.69 0.67
N VAL A 114 12.01 1.08 -0.33
CA VAL A 114 11.98 2.46 -0.83
C VAL A 114 11.45 3.40 0.23
N PHE A 115 10.38 3.02 0.93
CA PHE A 115 9.85 3.80 2.05
C PHE A 115 10.90 4.00 3.14
N PHE A 116 11.56 2.93 3.55
CA PHE A 116 12.63 2.97 4.54
C PHE A 116 13.80 3.87 4.12
N ALA A 117 14.28 3.73 2.88
CA ALA A 117 15.39 4.53 2.39
C ALA A 117 15.02 6.03 2.32
N VAL A 118 13.88 6.36 1.72
CA VAL A 118 13.51 7.76 1.49
C VAL A 118 13.20 8.47 2.81
N THR A 119 12.46 7.84 3.71
CA THR A 119 12.08 8.48 4.98
C THR A 119 13.28 8.69 5.91
N ASN A 120 14.17 7.71 6.04
CA ASN A 120 15.35 7.84 6.90
C ASN A 120 16.42 8.74 6.29
N PHE A 121 16.54 8.77 4.96
CA PHE A 121 17.36 9.78 4.31
C PHE A 121 16.87 11.19 4.63
N GLY A 122 15.55 11.42 4.62
CA GLY A 122 14.96 12.69 5.05
C GLY A 122 15.25 13.04 6.50
N VAL A 123 15.17 12.08 7.41
CA VAL A 123 15.52 12.27 8.83
C VAL A 123 16.99 12.67 8.98
N TRP A 124 17.92 11.97 8.33
CA TRP A 124 19.34 12.33 8.34
C TRP A 124 19.59 13.71 7.72
N LEU A 125 18.98 13.99 6.57
CA LEU A 125 19.17 15.25 5.84
C LEU A 125 18.61 16.46 6.60
N SER A 126 17.66 16.25 7.51
CA SER A 126 17.17 17.31 8.40
C SER A 126 18.27 17.91 9.29
N GLY A 127 19.34 17.17 9.55
CA GLY A 127 20.45 17.58 10.43
C GLY A 127 20.06 17.79 11.89
N MET A 128 18.82 17.46 12.29
CA MET A 128 18.32 17.73 13.65
C MET A 128 18.72 16.65 14.66
N MET A 129 18.81 15.38 14.22
CA MET A 129 19.01 14.22 15.10
C MET A 129 20.38 13.56 14.89
N TYR A 130 20.95 13.67 13.70
CA TYR A 130 22.18 12.97 13.31
C TYR A 130 23.16 13.94 12.66
N GLU A 131 24.46 13.68 12.85
CA GLU A 131 25.50 14.45 12.18
C GLU A 131 25.40 14.28 10.65
N MET A 132 25.57 15.39 9.92
CA MET A 132 25.54 15.41 8.45
C MET A 132 26.85 14.90 7.83
N ASN A 133 27.25 13.69 8.22
CA ASN A 133 28.39 12.97 7.70
C ASN A 133 28.03 11.48 7.50
N LEU A 134 28.96 10.70 6.94
CA LEU A 134 28.74 9.28 6.66
C LEU A 134 28.44 8.46 7.93
N LYS A 135 29.05 8.82 9.06
CA LYS A 135 28.83 8.12 10.33
C LYS A 135 27.40 8.34 10.83
N GLY A 136 26.92 9.58 10.82
CA GLY A 136 25.54 9.90 11.19
C GLY A 136 24.51 9.27 10.25
N LEU A 137 24.83 9.15 8.95
CA LEU A 137 23.98 8.43 7.99
C LEU A 137 23.86 6.94 8.34
N ILE A 138 24.99 6.29 8.60
CA ILE A 138 25.02 4.87 9.00
C ILE A 138 24.24 4.68 10.31
N GLU A 139 24.44 5.56 11.28
CA GLU A 139 23.75 5.51 12.57
C GLU A 139 22.22 5.66 12.40
N CYS A 140 21.78 6.64 11.62
CA CYS A 140 20.36 6.87 11.32
C CYS A 140 19.68 5.62 10.76
N TYR A 141 20.28 5.00 9.73
CA TYR A 141 19.74 3.79 9.13
C TYR A 141 19.81 2.57 10.06
N THR A 142 20.88 2.45 10.86
CA THR A 142 21.03 1.35 11.82
C THR A 142 19.92 1.37 12.87
N LEU A 143 19.67 2.55 13.45
CA LEU A 143 18.63 2.74 14.46
C LEU A 143 17.21 2.64 13.88
N ALA A 144 17.06 2.80 12.57
CA ALA A 144 15.79 2.67 11.89
C ALA A 144 15.37 1.21 11.59
N ILE A 145 16.27 0.23 11.72
CA ILE A 145 15.99 -1.19 11.39
C ILE A 145 14.76 -1.76 12.12
N PRO A 146 14.51 -1.51 13.43
CA PRO A 146 13.30 -1.98 14.09
C PRO A 146 12.01 -1.44 13.44
N PHE A 147 12.03 -0.19 13.00
CA PHE A 147 10.91 0.44 12.30
C PHE A 147 10.68 -0.16 10.92
N PHE A 148 11.76 -0.52 10.21
CA PHE A 148 11.66 -1.24 8.93
C PHE A 148 10.97 -2.60 9.10
N ARG A 149 11.29 -3.33 10.17
CA ARG A 149 10.64 -4.62 10.47
C ARG A 149 9.13 -4.45 10.66
N ASN A 150 8.71 -3.39 11.35
CA ASN A 150 7.29 -3.08 11.52
C ASN A 150 6.63 -2.66 10.21
N SER A 151 7.30 -1.81 9.40
CA SER A 151 6.84 -1.43 8.06
C SER A 151 6.62 -2.65 7.18
N LEU A 152 7.63 -3.50 7.04
CA LEU A 152 7.56 -4.69 6.20
C LEU A 152 6.48 -5.66 6.69
N GLY A 153 6.38 -5.87 8.01
CA GLY A 153 5.33 -6.71 8.60
C GLY A 153 3.92 -6.16 8.33
N GLY A 154 3.73 -4.85 8.48
CA GLY A 154 2.47 -4.17 8.20
C GLY A 154 2.11 -4.23 6.73
N ASP A 155 3.05 -3.91 5.85
CA ASP A 155 2.88 -3.95 4.40
C ASP A 155 2.49 -5.36 3.94
N LEU A 156 3.20 -6.40 4.39
CA LEU A 156 2.87 -7.78 4.06
C LEU A 156 1.49 -8.19 4.60
N PHE A 157 1.14 -7.81 5.83
CA PHE A 157 -0.16 -8.10 6.42
C PHE A 157 -1.29 -7.47 5.61
N TYR A 158 -1.25 -6.15 5.39
CA TYR A 158 -2.32 -5.43 4.71
C TYR A 158 -2.39 -5.77 3.22
N VAL A 159 -1.26 -5.93 2.53
CA VAL A 159 -1.26 -6.37 1.12
C VAL A 159 -1.88 -7.76 1.01
N THR A 160 -1.48 -8.70 1.87
CA THR A 160 -2.03 -10.06 1.84
C THR A 160 -3.54 -10.04 2.11
N ALA A 161 -3.99 -9.30 3.11
CA ALA A 161 -5.40 -9.15 3.42
C ALA A 161 -6.18 -8.53 2.25
N MET A 162 -5.76 -7.37 1.75
CA MET A 162 -6.50 -6.65 0.70
C MET A 162 -6.53 -7.42 -0.62
N PHE A 163 -5.38 -7.85 -1.14
CA PHE A 163 -5.33 -8.59 -2.41
C PHE A 163 -5.96 -9.98 -2.28
N GLY A 164 -5.74 -10.67 -1.16
CA GLY A 164 -6.29 -12.00 -0.90
C GLY A 164 -7.81 -11.99 -0.81
N ILE A 165 -8.38 -11.11 0.01
CA ILE A 165 -9.84 -10.97 0.16
C ILE A 165 -10.47 -10.57 -1.17
N TYR A 166 -9.91 -9.58 -1.86
CA TYR A 166 -10.45 -9.11 -3.13
C TYR A 166 -10.49 -10.23 -4.18
N GLU A 167 -9.38 -10.96 -4.34
CA GLU A 167 -9.31 -12.03 -5.34
C GLU A 167 -10.24 -13.19 -5.00
N LEU A 168 -10.40 -13.52 -3.71
CA LEU A 168 -11.30 -14.57 -3.24
C LEU A 168 -12.77 -14.21 -3.55
N ILE A 169 -13.22 -13.02 -3.16
CA ILE A 169 -14.59 -12.56 -3.39
C ILE A 169 -14.87 -12.46 -4.90
N SER A 170 -13.95 -11.86 -5.66
CA SER A 170 -14.10 -11.70 -7.12
C SER A 170 -14.24 -13.04 -7.85
N ARG A 171 -13.54 -14.09 -7.40
CA ARG A 171 -13.66 -15.45 -7.95
C ARG A 171 -15.02 -16.07 -7.67
N PHE A 172 -15.54 -15.92 -6.45
CA PHE A 172 -16.87 -16.42 -6.10
C PHE A 172 -17.97 -15.72 -6.90
N SER A 173 -17.93 -14.38 -6.99
CA SER A 173 -18.91 -13.61 -7.78
C SER A 173 -18.91 -14.04 -9.25
N ARG A 174 -17.73 -14.20 -9.87
CA ARG A 174 -17.63 -14.65 -11.27
C ARG A 174 -18.16 -16.07 -11.47
N THR A 175 -17.94 -16.96 -10.50
CA THR A 175 -18.43 -18.35 -10.57
C THR A 175 -19.96 -18.40 -10.45
N ALA A 176 -20.55 -17.58 -9.59
CA ALA A 176 -22.01 -17.46 -9.45
C ALA A 176 -22.66 -16.95 -10.75
N GLU A 177 -22.11 -15.88 -11.33
CA GLU A 177 -22.60 -15.32 -12.61
C GLU A 177 -22.56 -16.35 -13.75
N LEU A 178 -21.49 -17.15 -13.83
CA LEU A 178 -21.36 -18.21 -14.84
C LEU A 178 -22.39 -19.34 -14.64
N LYS A 179 -22.75 -19.67 -13.41
CA LYS A 179 -23.80 -20.66 -13.11
C LYS A 179 -25.17 -20.13 -13.52
N GLU A 180 -25.51 -18.89 -13.16
CA GLU A 180 -26.77 -18.27 -13.55
C GLU A 180 -26.92 -18.15 -15.06
N ALA A 181 -25.85 -17.77 -15.78
CA ALA A 181 -25.87 -17.66 -17.23
C ALA A 181 -26.07 -19.01 -17.94
N LYS A 182 -25.64 -20.13 -17.33
CA LYS A 182 -25.91 -21.48 -17.84
C LYS A 182 -27.34 -21.94 -17.59
N ILE A 183 -27.97 -21.51 -16.50
CA ILE A 183 -29.37 -21.87 -16.17
C ILE A 183 -30.37 -21.14 -17.07
N ARG A 184 -30.03 -19.93 -17.55
CA ARG A 184 -30.90 -19.11 -18.42
C ARG A 184 -30.82 -19.46 -19.91
N LYS A 185 -29.95 -20.39 -20.31
CA LYS A 185 -29.80 -20.89 -21.69
C LYS A 185 -30.45 -22.25 -21.81
#